data_AF-A0A960ALI4-F1
#
_entry.id   AF-A0A960ALI4-F1
#
_cell.length_a   1.000
_cell.length_b   1.000
_cell.length_c   1.000
_cell.angle_alpha   90.00
_cell.angle_beta   90.00
_cell.angle_gamma   90.00
#
_symmetry.space_group_name_H-M   'P 1'
#
loop_
_entity.id
_entity.type
_entity.pdbx_description
1 polymer ?
#
loop_
_entity_poly.entity_id
_entity_poly.type
_entity_poly.pdbx_seq_one_letter_code
_entity_poly.pdbx_strand_id
1 'polypeptide(L)'
;RVEFSHADLEDFVIRRGDGTPVFLVANAVDDADMGITHAIRGEDLLNTTPKVMLLWEALGYGPPPVYAHLPLLVNEQRKKLSKRRDDVALGDYMDRGYLAEAMANYLALLGWGPSDDVEIRPMSEIIELFRLEDVNKASAFFDPKKLDHVNATYIRALPAEEFCARAEPWMTNGEHFGAECYDAAAFLSLAPMVQERVRTLSEAPA
;
A
#
# COMPACT_ATOMS: atom_id res chain seq x y z
N ARG A 1 7.13 24.54 -1.01
CA ARG A 1 6.63 25.28 0.17
C ARG A 1 5.13 25.45 -0.01
N VAL A 2 4.33 25.11 1.00
CA VAL A 2 2.87 25.29 1.01
C VAL A 2 2.57 26.31 2.10
N GLU A 3 1.72 27.28 1.81
CA GLU A 3 1.37 28.37 2.74
C GLU A 3 -0.14 28.53 2.79
N PHE A 4 -0.65 28.85 3.98
CA PHE A 4 -2.07 29.10 4.24
C PHE A 4 -2.20 30.42 4.97
N SER A 5 -3.15 31.27 4.56
CA SER A 5 -3.49 32.49 5.29
C SER A 5 -4.33 32.15 6.52
N HIS A 6 -4.07 32.81 7.65
CA HIS A 6 -4.93 32.69 8.83
C HIS A 6 -6.36 33.14 8.54
N ALA A 7 -6.56 34.08 7.61
CA ALA A 7 -7.90 34.53 7.20
C ALA A 7 -8.71 33.43 6.50
N ASP A 8 -8.05 32.41 5.93
CA ASP A 8 -8.70 31.28 5.27
C ASP A 8 -8.97 30.11 6.24
N LEU A 9 -8.52 30.21 7.51
CA LEU A 9 -8.70 29.20 8.53
C LEU A 9 -9.86 29.57 9.44
N GLU A 10 -10.97 28.83 9.31
CA GLU A 10 -12.10 28.95 10.22
C GLU A 10 -11.80 28.34 11.60
N ASP A 11 -12.42 28.91 12.64
CA ASP A 11 -12.47 28.30 13.97
C ASP A 11 -13.03 26.88 13.88
N PHE A 12 -12.35 25.95 14.54
CA PHE A 12 -12.69 24.53 14.48
C PHE A 12 -12.92 23.95 15.86
N VAL A 13 -13.81 22.96 15.93
CA VAL A 13 -14.12 22.23 17.15
C VAL A 13 -12.88 21.45 17.60
N ILE A 14 -12.46 21.63 18.85
CA ILE A 14 -11.34 20.87 19.46
C ILE A 14 -11.82 19.73 20.37
N ARG A 15 -13.07 19.81 20.86
CA ARG A 15 -13.67 18.84 21.77
C ARG A 15 -15.15 18.73 21.48
N ARG A 16 -15.67 17.51 21.38
CA ARG A 16 -17.10 17.24 21.15
C ARG A 16 -17.91 17.49 22.43
N GLY A 17 -19.23 17.59 22.29
CA GLY A 17 -20.15 17.82 23.42
C GLY A 17 -20.14 16.71 24.47
N ASP A 18 -19.79 15.47 24.08
CA ASP A 18 -19.61 14.33 24.99
C ASP A 18 -18.25 14.34 25.71
N GLY A 19 -17.41 15.33 25.41
CA GLY A 19 -16.10 15.52 26.01
C GLY A 19 -14.95 14.85 25.28
N THR A 20 -15.19 14.06 24.22
CA THR A 20 -14.14 13.40 23.44
C THR A 20 -13.35 14.40 22.58
N PRO A 21 -12.01 14.25 22.47
CA PRO A 21 -11.21 15.09 21.58
C PRO A 21 -11.54 14.78 20.11
N VAL A 22 -11.42 15.80 19.24
CA VAL A 22 -11.49 15.55 17.80
C VAL A 22 -10.15 15.01 17.27
N PHE A 23 -10.18 14.48 16.05
CA PHE A 23 -8.99 13.97 15.35
C PHE A 23 -7.78 14.93 15.41
N LEU A 24 -7.98 16.24 15.19
CA LEU A 24 -6.88 17.22 15.16
C LEU A 24 -6.16 17.33 16.50
N VAL A 25 -6.90 17.27 17.61
CA VAL A 25 -6.33 17.33 18.97
C VAL A 25 -5.67 16.01 19.31
N ALA A 26 -6.35 14.89 19.08
CA ALA A 26 -5.78 13.57 19.32
C ALA A 26 -4.47 13.39 18.53
N ASN A 27 -4.46 13.75 17.24
CA ASN A 27 -3.25 13.66 16.41
C ASN A 27 -2.11 14.55 16.94
N ALA A 28 -2.38 15.81 17.29
CA ALA A 28 -1.33 16.70 17.81
C ALA A 28 -0.74 16.19 19.14
N VAL A 29 -1.60 15.72 20.05
CA VAL A 29 -1.19 15.22 21.37
C VAL A 29 -0.45 13.89 21.23
N ASP A 30 -0.99 12.93 20.48
CA ASP A 30 -0.38 11.61 20.31
C ASP A 30 0.96 11.72 19.57
N ASP A 31 1.07 12.57 18.53
CA ASP A 31 2.33 12.77 17.81
C ASP A 31 3.41 13.38 18.73
N ALA A 32 3.03 14.28 19.63
CA ALA A 32 3.94 14.85 20.62
C ALA A 32 4.35 13.83 21.69
N ASP A 33 3.38 13.13 22.27
CA ASP A 33 3.60 12.12 23.32
C ASP A 33 4.45 10.94 22.83
N MET A 34 4.30 10.56 21.56
CA MET A 34 5.07 9.48 20.92
C MET A 34 6.39 9.95 20.30
N GLY A 35 6.71 11.25 20.36
CA GLY A 35 7.96 11.79 19.82
C GLY A 35 8.09 11.63 18.30
N ILE A 36 6.99 11.78 17.56
CA ILE A 36 6.97 11.66 16.10
C ILE A 36 7.86 12.75 15.48
N THR A 37 8.79 12.33 14.62
CA THR A 37 9.71 13.25 13.92
C THR A 37 9.27 13.56 12.50
N HIS A 38 8.62 12.59 11.83
CA HIS A 38 8.14 12.70 10.46
C HIS A 38 6.71 12.16 10.38
N ALA A 39 5.76 13.02 10.02
CA ALA A 39 4.37 12.65 9.76
C ALA A 39 4.18 12.43 8.25
N ILE A 40 4.30 11.17 7.81
CA ILE A 40 4.14 10.75 6.41
C ILE A 40 2.71 10.23 6.20
N ARG A 41 1.90 10.93 5.40
CA ARG A 41 0.46 10.65 5.24
C ARG A 41 -0.07 11.10 3.88
N GLY A 42 -1.30 10.71 3.54
CA GLY A 42 -1.93 11.13 2.27
C GLY A 42 -2.15 12.64 2.17
N GLU A 43 -2.05 13.19 0.95
CA GLU A 43 -2.29 14.62 0.68
C GLU A 43 -3.72 15.08 0.95
N ASP A 44 -4.68 14.17 1.14
CA ASP A 44 -6.03 14.50 1.59
C ASP A 44 -6.08 15.05 3.02
N LEU A 45 -4.99 14.94 3.78
CA LEU A 45 -4.82 15.58 5.09
C LEU A 45 -4.08 16.92 5.03
N LEU A 46 -3.64 17.37 3.85
CA LEU A 46 -2.84 18.59 3.70
C LEU A 46 -3.56 19.83 4.26
N ASN A 47 -4.85 19.97 3.99
CA ASN A 47 -5.69 21.06 4.49
C ASN A 47 -5.90 21.05 6.02
N THR A 48 -5.70 19.90 6.68
CA THR A 48 -5.81 19.79 8.13
C THR A 48 -4.52 20.14 8.85
N THR A 49 -3.38 19.99 8.18
CA THR A 49 -2.04 20.28 8.72
C THR A 49 -1.89 21.66 9.37
N PRO A 50 -2.32 22.80 8.76
CA PRO A 50 -2.19 24.10 9.42
C PRO A 50 -2.95 24.16 10.76
N LYS A 51 -4.11 23.50 10.87
CA LYS A 51 -4.88 23.44 12.12
C LYS A 51 -4.16 22.63 13.21
N VAL A 52 -3.54 21.51 12.82
CA VAL A 52 -2.71 20.70 13.74
C VAL A 52 -1.48 21.49 14.20
N MET A 53 -0.82 22.25 13.31
CA MET A 53 0.33 23.09 13.65
C MET A 53 -0.05 24.21 14.63
N LEU A 54 -1.22 24.84 14.46
CA LEU A 54 -1.71 25.84 15.41
C LEU A 54 -2.00 25.24 16.80
N LEU A 55 -2.58 24.03 16.85
CA LEU A 55 -2.76 23.30 18.11
C LEU A 55 -1.42 22.96 18.75
N TRP A 56 -0.45 22.50 17.97
CA TRP A 56 0.89 22.14 18.41
C TRP A 56 1.60 23.33 19.08
N GLU A 57 1.53 24.50 18.43
CA GLU A 57 2.06 25.75 18.99
C GLU A 57 1.33 26.15 20.27
N ALA A 58 -0.01 26.12 20.27
CA ALA A 58 -0.82 26.48 21.42
C ALA A 58 -0.60 25.57 22.64
N LEU A 59 -0.29 24.29 22.40
CA LEU A 59 0.04 23.30 23.44
C LEU A 59 1.50 23.37 23.90
N GLY A 60 2.34 24.18 23.23
CA GLY A 60 3.72 24.44 23.65
C GLY A 60 4.69 23.29 23.36
N TYR A 61 4.40 22.45 22.35
CA TYR A 61 5.23 21.28 22.01
C TYR A 61 6.53 21.62 21.26
N GLY A 62 6.82 22.90 21.02
CA GLY A 62 8.05 23.33 20.35
C GLY A 62 8.02 23.07 18.83
N PRO A 63 9.14 22.69 18.20
CA PRO A 63 9.18 22.43 16.75
C PRO A 63 8.26 21.25 16.36
N PRO A 64 7.36 21.41 15.38
CA PRO A 64 6.51 20.32 14.91
C PRO A 64 7.29 19.28 14.09
N PRO A 65 6.72 18.07 13.87
CA PRO A 65 7.31 17.09 12.97
C PRO A 65 7.43 17.61 11.54
N VAL A 66 8.33 16.99 10.77
CA VAL A 66 8.38 17.18 9.33
C VAL A 66 7.16 16.50 8.69
N TYR A 67 6.38 17.25 7.93
CA TYR A 67 5.21 16.70 7.23
C TYR A 67 5.55 16.32 5.79
N ALA A 68 5.26 15.08 5.39
CA ALA A 68 5.33 14.62 4.01
C ALA A 68 3.96 14.11 3.57
N HIS A 69 3.39 14.78 2.56
CA HIS A 69 2.08 14.46 2.01
C HIS A 69 2.24 13.67 0.72
N LEU A 70 1.86 12.39 0.77
CA LEU A 70 1.97 11.43 -0.33
C LEU A 70 0.84 11.64 -1.37
N PRO A 71 1.12 11.42 -2.66
CA PRO A 71 0.14 11.61 -3.72
C PRO A 71 -1.07 10.69 -3.55
N LEU A 72 -2.26 11.17 -3.95
CA LEU A 72 -3.44 10.33 -3.99
C LEU A 72 -3.31 9.21 -5.03
N LEU A 73 -3.80 8.04 -4.64
CA LEU A 73 -4.02 6.94 -5.58
C LEU A 73 -5.29 7.19 -6.40
N VAL A 74 -5.17 7.03 -7.71
CA VAL A 74 -6.26 7.23 -8.67
C VAL A 74 -6.47 6.00 -9.55
N ASN A 75 -7.68 5.86 -10.10
CA ASN A 75 -7.98 4.86 -11.13
C ASN A 75 -7.63 5.36 -12.54
N GLU A 76 -7.95 4.56 -13.55
CA GLU A 76 -7.63 4.84 -14.97
C GLU A 76 -8.28 6.15 -15.46
N GLN A 77 -9.41 6.54 -14.87
CA GLN A 77 -10.10 7.80 -15.14
C GLN A 77 -9.57 8.98 -14.31
N ARG A 78 -8.43 8.81 -13.61
CA ARG A 78 -7.81 9.77 -12.69
C ARG A 78 -8.72 10.22 -11.54
N LYS A 79 -9.70 9.41 -11.17
CA LYS A 79 -10.54 9.66 -9.99
C LYS A 79 -9.89 9.01 -8.77
N LYS A 80 -9.99 9.68 -7.61
CA LYS A 80 -9.55 9.11 -6.32
C LYS A 80 -10.18 7.72 -6.14
N LEU A 81 -9.33 6.75 -5.82
CA LEU A 81 -9.76 5.39 -5.50
C LEU A 81 -10.72 5.39 -4.32
N SER A 82 -11.70 4.50 -4.38
CA SER A 82 -12.70 4.35 -3.34
C SER A 82 -13.11 2.90 -3.16
N LYS A 83 -13.20 2.47 -1.90
CA LYS A 83 -13.71 1.13 -1.53
C LYS A 83 -15.11 0.81 -2.06
N ARG A 84 -15.88 1.82 -2.48
CA ARG A 84 -17.25 1.66 -2.98
C ARG A 84 -17.33 1.42 -4.48
N ARG A 85 -16.32 1.82 -5.24
CA ARG A 85 -16.33 1.77 -6.71
C ARG A 85 -15.20 0.94 -7.29
N ASP A 86 -14.11 0.81 -6.56
CA ASP A 86 -12.84 0.29 -7.05
C ASP A 86 -12.43 -0.93 -6.20
N ASP A 87 -11.81 -1.93 -6.83
CA ASP A 87 -11.25 -3.11 -6.17
C ASP A 87 -9.91 -2.74 -5.49
N VAL A 88 -10.01 -2.28 -4.25
CA VAL A 88 -8.89 -1.72 -3.48
C VAL A 88 -8.71 -2.36 -2.10
N ALA A 89 -9.49 -3.40 -1.80
CA ALA A 89 -9.34 -4.13 -0.56
C ALA A 89 -8.19 -5.13 -0.70
N LEU A 90 -7.16 -5.00 0.15
CA LEU A 90 -6.02 -5.91 0.12
C LEU A 90 -6.42 -7.38 0.34
N GLY A 91 -7.50 -7.63 1.08
CA GLY A 91 -8.06 -8.97 1.28
C GLY A 91 -8.48 -9.62 -0.04
N ASP A 92 -9.13 -8.88 -0.93
CA ASP A 92 -9.60 -9.39 -2.22
C ASP A 92 -8.41 -9.81 -3.11
N TYR A 93 -7.28 -9.10 -3.06
CA TYR A 93 -6.04 -9.51 -3.72
C TYR A 93 -5.40 -10.75 -3.07
N MET A 94 -5.48 -10.87 -1.74
CA MET A 94 -5.01 -12.07 -1.05
C MET A 94 -5.80 -13.31 -1.48
N ASP A 95 -7.13 -13.20 -1.52
CA ASP A 95 -8.03 -14.29 -1.93
C ASP A 95 -7.82 -14.71 -3.40
N ARG A 96 -7.45 -13.75 -4.24
CA ARG A 96 -7.06 -13.97 -5.65
C ARG A 96 -5.66 -14.56 -5.82
N GLY A 97 -4.87 -14.72 -4.75
CA GLY A 97 -3.56 -15.36 -4.80
C GLY A 97 -2.41 -14.43 -5.24
N TYR A 98 -2.49 -13.14 -4.91
CA TYR A 98 -1.33 -12.25 -5.01
C TYR A 98 -0.36 -12.49 -3.85
N LEU A 99 0.94 -12.46 -4.15
CA LEU A 99 2.01 -12.59 -3.18
C LEU A 99 2.18 -11.29 -2.39
N ALA A 100 2.40 -11.41 -1.08
CA ALA A 100 2.56 -10.25 -0.20
C ALA A 100 3.77 -9.40 -0.61
N GLU A 101 4.88 -10.04 -0.97
CA GLU A 101 6.10 -9.39 -1.45
C GLU A 101 5.89 -8.64 -2.77
N ALA A 102 5.11 -9.20 -3.70
CA ALA A 102 4.78 -8.55 -4.95
C ALA A 102 3.87 -7.33 -4.74
N MET A 103 2.86 -7.46 -3.88
CA MET A 103 1.98 -6.35 -3.50
C MET A 103 2.79 -5.24 -2.84
N ALA A 104 3.67 -5.55 -1.90
CA ALA A 104 4.47 -4.56 -1.21
C ALA A 104 5.45 -3.84 -2.15
N ASN A 105 6.12 -4.57 -3.05
CA ASN A 105 6.94 -3.98 -4.10
C ASN A 105 6.10 -3.06 -5.00
N TYR A 106 4.93 -3.51 -5.45
CA TYR A 106 4.07 -2.71 -6.31
C TYR A 106 3.57 -1.42 -5.63
N LEU A 107 3.15 -1.51 -4.36
CA LEU A 107 2.73 -0.34 -3.58
C LEU A 107 3.87 0.65 -3.39
N ALA A 108 5.11 0.20 -3.24
CA ALA A 108 6.28 1.09 -3.18
C ALA A 108 6.46 1.89 -4.48
N LEU A 109 6.08 1.34 -5.64
CA LEU A 109 6.15 2.04 -6.93
C LEU A 109 5.06 3.11 -7.11
N LEU A 110 4.08 3.19 -6.20
CA LEU A 110 3.00 4.17 -6.26
C LEU A 110 3.44 5.49 -5.63
N GLY A 111 4.07 6.33 -6.44
CA GLY A 111 4.56 7.64 -6.01
C GLY A 111 6.08 7.67 -5.81
N TRP A 112 6.77 6.55 -5.96
CA TRP A 112 8.23 6.46 -5.95
C TRP A 112 8.70 5.51 -7.06
N GLY A 113 9.92 5.69 -7.54
CA GLY A 113 10.56 4.78 -8.49
C GLY A 113 12.05 4.71 -8.20
N PRO A 114 12.68 3.53 -8.34
CA PRO A 114 14.10 3.40 -8.07
C PRO A 114 14.95 4.13 -9.12
N SER A 115 16.09 4.69 -8.71
CA SER A 115 16.95 5.51 -9.56
C SER A 115 17.68 4.75 -10.69
N ASP A 116 17.74 3.42 -10.59
CA ASP A 116 18.41 2.52 -11.54
C ASP A 116 17.40 1.84 -12.50
N ASP A 117 16.13 2.27 -12.48
CA ASP A 117 15.00 1.76 -13.28
C ASP A 117 14.62 0.27 -13.04
N VAL A 118 15.19 -0.41 -12.04
CA VAL A 118 14.85 -1.82 -11.75
C VAL A 118 13.63 -1.91 -10.81
N GLU A 119 12.43 -1.94 -11.36
CA GLU A 119 11.22 -1.82 -10.53
C GLU A 119 10.92 -3.03 -9.64
N ILE A 120 11.29 -4.25 -10.06
CA ILE A 120 10.95 -5.51 -9.36
C ILE A 120 12.17 -6.02 -8.62
N ARG A 121 12.12 -6.00 -7.28
CA ARG A 121 13.24 -6.39 -6.41
C ARG A 121 12.77 -6.70 -4.99
N PRO A 122 13.55 -7.46 -4.20
CA PRO A 122 13.23 -7.73 -2.80
C PRO A 122 13.02 -6.46 -1.98
N MET A 123 12.13 -6.52 -0.99
CA MET A 123 11.83 -5.40 -0.10
C MET A 123 13.08 -4.84 0.61
N SER A 124 14.06 -5.69 0.91
CA SER A 124 15.34 -5.25 1.51
C SER A 124 16.07 -4.23 0.62
N GLU A 125 16.09 -4.44 -0.69
CA GLU A 125 16.73 -3.49 -1.62
C GLU A 125 15.91 -2.20 -1.76
N ILE A 126 14.56 -2.30 -1.73
CA ILE A 126 13.70 -1.12 -1.71
C ILE A 126 14.01 -0.25 -0.49
N ILE A 127 14.18 -0.86 0.68
CA ILE A 127 14.52 -0.14 1.93
C ILE A 127 15.86 0.61 1.80
N GLU A 128 16.86 -0.01 1.18
CA GLU A 128 18.18 0.61 0.98
C GLU A 128 18.13 1.82 0.04
N LEU A 129 17.31 1.72 -1.02
CA LEU A 129 17.18 2.74 -2.06
C LEU A 129 16.18 3.85 -1.73
N PHE A 130 15.17 3.56 -0.91
CA PHE A 130 14.07 4.50 -0.68
C PHE A 130 14.56 5.78 -0.02
N ARG A 131 14.23 6.91 -0.63
CA ARG A 131 14.45 8.25 -0.10
C ARG A 131 13.15 9.02 -0.21
N LEU A 132 12.75 9.67 0.88
CA LEU A 132 11.46 10.36 0.96
C LEU A 132 11.41 11.55 -0.02
N GLU A 133 12.55 12.17 -0.28
CA GLU A 133 12.74 13.26 -1.24
C GLU A 133 12.51 12.84 -2.71
N ASP A 134 12.64 11.53 -3.01
CA ASP A 134 12.41 10.99 -4.36
C ASP A 134 10.93 10.66 -4.61
N VAL A 135 10.06 10.83 -3.62
CA VAL A 135 8.61 10.66 -3.77
C VAL A 135 8.04 11.78 -4.64
N ASN A 136 7.38 11.40 -5.72
CA ASN A 136 6.78 12.33 -6.66
C ASN A 136 5.45 12.91 -6.13
N LYS A 137 5.12 14.12 -6.60
CA LYS A 137 3.92 14.85 -6.20
C LYS A 137 2.69 14.54 -7.05
N ALA A 138 2.87 13.84 -8.17
CA ALA A 138 1.78 13.57 -9.10
C ALA A 138 0.94 12.41 -8.56
N SER A 139 -0.37 12.44 -8.78
CA SER A 139 -1.25 11.32 -8.40
C SER A 139 -0.75 10.01 -9.01
N ALA A 140 -0.68 8.96 -8.19
CA ALA A 140 -0.22 7.65 -8.63
C ALA A 140 -1.42 6.85 -9.17
N PHE A 141 -1.34 6.45 -10.43
CA PHE A 141 -2.35 5.57 -11.02
C PHE A 141 -2.13 4.14 -10.52
N PHE A 142 -3.14 3.58 -9.88
CA PHE A 142 -3.17 2.16 -9.54
C PHE A 142 -3.53 1.37 -10.81
N ASP A 143 -2.51 0.82 -11.44
CA ASP A 143 -2.58 -0.04 -12.63
C ASP A 143 -2.57 -1.54 -12.24
N PRO A 144 -3.72 -2.24 -12.32
CA PRO A 144 -3.79 -3.67 -12.03
C PRO A 144 -2.94 -4.53 -12.98
N LYS A 145 -2.73 -4.10 -14.23
CA LYS A 145 -1.91 -4.86 -15.19
C LYS A 145 -0.44 -4.82 -14.81
N LYS A 146 0.04 -3.70 -14.27
CA LYS A 146 1.39 -3.61 -13.72
C LYS A 146 1.52 -4.48 -12.47
N LEU A 147 0.52 -4.48 -11.57
CA LEU A 147 0.52 -5.37 -10.41
C LEU A 147 0.55 -6.85 -10.82
N ASP A 148 -0.22 -7.27 -11.82
CA ASP A 148 -0.16 -8.63 -12.38
C ASP A 148 1.25 -8.98 -12.86
N HIS A 149 1.91 -8.06 -13.56
CA HIS A 149 3.26 -8.27 -14.08
C HIS A 149 4.30 -8.41 -12.96
N VAL A 150 4.21 -7.56 -11.93
CA VAL A 150 5.05 -7.67 -10.73
C VAL A 150 4.81 -9.03 -10.07
N ASN A 151 3.56 -9.39 -9.82
CA ASN A 151 3.20 -10.64 -9.15
C ASN A 151 3.65 -11.89 -9.92
N ALA A 152 3.42 -11.94 -11.23
CA ALA A 152 3.88 -13.03 -12.09
C ALA A 152 5.42 -13.17 -12.07
N THR A 153 6.15 -12.06 -11.97
CA THR A 153 7.61 -12.09 -11.89
C THR A 153 8.09 -12.67 -10.56
N TYR A 154 7.43 -12.32 -9.45
CA TYR A 154 7.69 -12.96 -8.16
C TYR A 154 7.33 -14.45 -8.16
N ILE A 155 6.18 -14.85 -8.72
CA ILE A 155 5.77 -16.26 -8.82
C ILE A 155 6.80 -17.09 -9.59
N ARG A 156 7.30 -16.58 -10.71
CA ARG A 156 8.33 -17.26 -11.52
C ARG A 156 9.69 -17.36 -10.81
N ALA A 157 9.99 -16.44 -9.90
CA ALA A 157 11.22 -16.47 -9.12
C ALA A 157 11.16 -17.44 -7.93
N LEU A 158 9.98 -17.94 -7.56
CA LEU A 158 9.86 -18.92 -6.47
C LEU A 158 10.47 -20.27 -6.87
N PRO A 159 11.17 -20.95 -5.94
CA PRO A 159 11.45 -22.38 -6.07
C PRO A 159 10.16 -23.17 -6.33
N ALA A 160 10.22 -24.21 -7.15
CA ALA A 160 9.05 -24.98 -7.57
C ALA A 160 8.29 -25.56 -6.36
N GLU A 161 9.02 -26.05 -5.36
CA GLU A 161 8.47 -26.58 -4.12
C GLU A 161 7.69 -25.52 -3.33
N GLU A 162 8.23 -24.30 -3.28
CA GLU A 162 7.61 -23.18 -2.59
C GLU A 162 6.37 -22.68 -3.33
N PHE A 163 6.43 -22.60 -4.66
CA PHE A 163 5.26 -22.31 -5.48
C PHE A 163 4.15 -23.34 -5.24
N CYS A 164 4.48 -24.64 -5.24
CA CYS A 164 3.50 -25.68 -5.00
C CYS A 164 2.84 -25.56 -3.63
N ALA A 165 3.64 -25.38 -2.57
CA ALA A 165 3.13 -25.23 -1.21
C ALA A 165 2.25 -23.99 -1.07
N ARG A 166 2.62 -22.87 -1.71
CA ARG A 166 1.83 -21.65 -1.67
C ARG A 166 0.56 -21.77 -2.50
N ALA A 167 0.56 -22.48 -3.63
CA ALA A 167 -0.62 -22.65 -4.50
C ALA A 167 -1.61 -23.72 -3.99
N GLU A 168 -1.16 -24.64 -3.13
CA GLU A 168 -1.95 -25.76 -2.59
C GLU A 168 -3.36 -25.37 -2.11
N PRO A 169 -3.60 -24.25 -1.39
CA PRO A 169 -4.94 -23.88 -0.93
C PRO A 169 -5.97 -23.72 -2.07
N TRP A 170 -5.55 -23.29 -3.25
CA TRP A 170 -6.41 -23.14 -4.43
C TRP A 170 -6.56 -24.45 -5.21
N MET A 171 -5.63 -25.38 -5.04
CA MET A 171 -5.66 -26.70 -5.66
C MET A 171 -6.60 -27.66 -4.93
N THR A 172 -6.61 -27.61 -3.60
CA THR A 172 -7.42 -28.54 -2.78
C THR A 172 -8.85 -28.05 -2.53
N ASN A 173 -9.08 -26.74 -2.66
CA ASN A 173 -10.40 -26.11 -2.44
C ASN A 173 -10.98 -25.49 -3.73
N GLY A 174 -10.43 -25.83 -4.89
CA GLY A 174 -10.83 -25.28 -6.18
C GLY A 174 -12.20 -25.76 -6.64
N GLU A 175 -12.84 -24.99 -7.54
CA GLU A 175 -14.15 -25.35 -8.11
C GLU A 175 -14.09 -26.53 -9.10
N HIS A 176 -12.91 -26.85 -9.63
CA HIS A 176 -12.75 -27.79 -10.75
C HIS A 176 -12.27 -29.19 -10.34
N PHE A 177 -11.40 -29.29 -9.33
CA PHE A 177 -10.88 -30.56 -8.82
C PHE A 177 -10.92 -30.52 -7.29
N GLY A 178 -11.53 -31.55 -6.69
CA GLY A 178 -11.55 -31.71 -5.24
C GLY A 178 -10.19 -32.18 -4.71
N ALA A 179 -9.98 -32.06 -3.40
CA ALA A 179 -8.75 -32.48 -2.73
C ALA A 179 -8.36 -33.94 -3.02
N GLU A 180 -9.32 -34.81 -3.36
CA GLU A 180 -9.11 -36.20 -3.76
C GLU A 180 -8.38 -36.38 -5.10
N CYS A 181 -8.39 -35.36 -5.96
CA CYS A 181 -7.73 -35.38 -7.28
C CYS A 181 -6.34 -34.74 -7.24
N TYR A 182 -5.94 -34.12 -6.13
CA TYR A 182 -4.66 -33.43 -6.01
C TYR A 182 -3.52 -34.43 -5.76
N ASP A 183 -2.57 -34.48 -6.70
CA ASP A 183 -1.31 -35.20 -6.56
C ASP A 183 -0.15 -34.19 -6.50
N ALA A 184 0.42 -34.03 -5.29
CA ALA A 184 1.51 -33.08 -5.05
C ALA A 184 2.76 -33.40 -5.89
N ALA A 185 3.06 -34.67 -6.15
CA ALA A 185 4.23 -35.05 -6.94
C ALA A 185 4.00 -34.75 -8.44
N ALA A 186 2.79 -35.01 -8.94
CA ALA A 186 2.40 -34.62 -10.28
C ALA A 186 2.43 -33.10 -10.45
N PHE A 187 1.87 -32.35 -9.49
CA PHE A 187 1.85 -30.89 -9.53
C PHE A 187 3.27 -30.30 -9.49
N LEU A 188 4.15 -30.82 -8.62
CA LEU A 188 5.55 -30.42 -8.57
C LEU A 188 6.27 -30.66 -9.91
N SER A 189 6.00 -31.77 -10.58
CA SER A 189 6.59 -32.07 -11.90
C SER A 189 6.13 -31.10 -13.00
N LEU A 190 4.94 -30.52 -12.85
CA LEU A 190 4.36 -29.55 -13.80
C LEU A 190 4.64 -28.09 -13.41
N ALA A 191 5.02 -27.82 -12.16
CA ALA A 191 5.20 -26.48 -11.61
C ALA A 191 6.06 -25.56 -12.49
N PRO A 192 7.22 -25.98 -13.04
CA PRO A 192 8.03 -25.12 -13.90
C PRO A 192 7.29 -24.63 -15.15
N MET A 193 6.34 -25.42 -15.68
CA MET A 193 5.55 -25.03 -16.86
C MET A 193 4.34 -24.17 -16.48
N VAL A 194 3.80 -24.37 -15.28
CA VAL A 194 2.66 -23.61 -14.74
C VAL A 194 3.10 -22.21 -14.33
N GLN A 195 4.20 -22.09 -13.58
CA GLN A 195 4.73 -20.82 -13.06
C GLN A 195 4.95 -19.79 -14.18
N GLU A 196 5.39 -20.22 -15.36
CA GLU A 196 5.62 -19.34 -16.52
C GLU A 196 4.34 -18.76 -17.13
N ARG A 197 3.17 -19.29 -16.76
CA ARG A 197 1.89 -18.97 -17.41
C ARG A 197 0.91 -18.26 -16.49
N VAL A 198 1.07 -18.41 -15.18
CA VAL A 198 0.15 -17.84 -14.19
C VAL A 198 0.57 -16.44 -13.76
N ARG A 199 -0.42 -15.60 -13.48
CA ARG A 199 -0.22 -14.27 -12.88
C ARG A 199 -0.47 -14.26 -11.39
N THR A 200 -1.29 -15.17 -10.90
CA THR A 200 -1.65 -15.32 -9.49
C THR A 200 -1.63 -16.80 -9.11
N LEU A 201 -1.55 -17.12 -7.81
CA LEU A 201 -1.57 -18.50 -7.35
C LEU A 201 -2.91 -19.19 -7.65
N SER A 202 -4.01 -18.44 -7.70
CA SER A 202 -5.35 -18.97 -8.01
C SER A 202 -5.54 -19.39 -9.48
N GLU A 203 -4.67 -18.93 -10.38
CA GLU A 203 -4.67 -19.34 -11.79
C GLU A 203 -3.94 -20.66 -12.03
N ALA A 204 -3.28 -21.23 -11.01
CA ALA A 204 -2.69 -22.56 -11.12
C ALA A 204 -3.79 -23.56 -11.48
N PRO A 205 -3.60 -24.36 -12.54
CA PRO A 205 -4.61 -25.33 -12.95
C PRO A 205 -4.76 -26.36 -11.85
N ALA A 206 -5.96 -26.45 -11.28
CA ALA A 206 -6.37 -27.55 -10.42
C ALA A 206 -6.35 -28.89 -11.19
#